data_AF-A0A6M4WLA4-F1
#
_entry.id   AF-A0A6M4WLA4-F1
#
_cell.length_a   1.000
_cell.length_b   1.000
_cell.length_c   1.000
_cell.angle_alpha   90.00
_cell.angle_beta   90.00
_cell.angle_gamma   90.00
#
_symmetry.space_group_name_H-M   'P 1'
#
loop_
_entity.id
_entity.type
_entity.pdbx_description
1 polymer ?
#
loop_
_entity_poly.entity_id
_entity_poly.type
_entity_poly.pdbx_seq_one_letter_code
_entity_poly.pdbx_strand_id
1 'polypeptide(L)'
;MRRWVKVSVAAAAVLGLGGWIAQPYVHQWWVIRTACDGTLPAGAVRDLIPEDARVTGTEAGGVKALGDYGCEVTVAGDHSADWRLLSLYAYTQRDDQDREFMSAFPESGFDSQAAMPDGLPGFVSRFGTLEFLLPCPDLGKDADGRQRKLLVHAGVSHSGSWRRPASYEVAVSFVNSASKRLGCGAEPLTAPEGVSPVDPADDEPKTVPLASARDTACGWLAGAGLPDPTHWKLDVQLTDAAPTGGCDVTIGDVATNGGPEGMDFVAWFGDWSNRLVSGNDSERPSLTASARCAGEAAHFALDASKDIPGVDRAKKRELLRAFAAAQVERRGCTGLEVDA
;
A
#
# COMPACT_ATOMS: atom_id res chain seq x y z
N MET A 1 -1.54 50.44 -48.31
CA MET A 1 -2.65 49.68 -47.67
C MET A 1 -2.60 48.17 -47.95
N ARG A 2 -2.55 47.71 -49.21
CA ARG A 2 -2.63 46.28 -49.59
C ARG A 2 -1.56 45.34 -48.97
N ARG A 3 -0.38 45.87 -48.62
CA ARG A 3 0.75 45.10 -48.03
C ARG A 3 0.59 44.87 -46.52
N TRP A 4 0.03 45.84 -45.80
CA TRP A 4 -0.27 45.74 -44.37
C TRP A 4 -1.40 44.76 -44.08
N VAL A 5 -2.45 44.76 -44.91
CA VAL A 5 -3.55 43.80 -44.81
C VAL A 5 -3.06 42.35 -44.97
N LYS A 6 -2.13 42.09 -45.90
CA LYS A 6 -1.56 40.74 -46.09
C LYS A 6 -0.74 40.28 -44.88
N VAL A 7 0.03 41.18 -44.27
CA VAL A 7 0.82 40.87 -43.05
C VAL A 7 -0.10 40.58 -41.87
N SER A 8 -1.16 41.37 -41.68
CA SER A 8 -2.14 41.14 -40.61
C SER A 8 -2.89 39.83 -40.79
N VAL A 9 -3.29 39.48 -42.02
CA VAL A 9 -3.96 38.20 -42.32
C VAL A 9 -3.03 37.02 -42.11
N ALA A 10 -1.76 37.11 -42.53
CA ALA A 10 -0.77 36.06 -42.30
C ALA A 10 -0.48 35.86 -40.80
N ALA A 11 -0.33 36.96 -40.04
CA ALA A 11 -0.14 36.89 -38.59
C ALA A 11 -1.36 36.27 -37.89
N ALA A 12 -2.58 36.64 -38.27
CA ALA A 12 -3.80 36.05 -37.73
C ALA A 12 -3.90 34.54 -38.04
N ALA A 13 -3.52 34.12 -39.26
CA ALA A 13 -3.50 32.71 -39.63
C ALA A 13 -2.47 31.91 -38.81
N VAL A 14 -1.26 32.45 -38.61
CA VAL A 14 -0.21 31.81 -37.80
C VAL A 14 -0.62 31.72 -36.33
N LEU A 15 -1.18 32.80 -35.77
CA LEU A 15 -1.68 32.79 -34.39
C LEU A 15 -2.88 31.85 -34.21
N GLY A 16 -3.77 31.78 -35.20
CA GLY A 16 -4.90 30.84 -35.20
C GLY A 16 -4.45 29.38 -35.25
N LEU A 17 -3.53 29.05 -36.16
CA LEU A 17 -2.93 27.70 -36.24
C LEU A 17 -2.11 27.35 -34.99
N GLY A 18 -1.29 28.27 -34.50
CA GLY A 18 -0.51 28.08 -33.28
C GLY A 18 -1.40 27.88 -32.05
N GLY A 19 -2.48 28.66 -31.93
CA GLY A 19 -3.48 28.51 -30.88
C GLY A 19 -4.20 27.17 -30.95
N TRP A 20 -4.59 26.73 -32.15
CA TRP A 20 -5.24 25.43 -32.34
C TRP A 20 -4.33 24.24 -31.99
N ILE A 21 -3.04 24.31 -32.35
CA ILE A 21 -2.05 23.28 -32.00
C ILE A 21 -1.76 23.28 -30.49
N ALA A 22 -1.72 24.45 -29.85
CA ALA A 22 -1.42 24.59 -28.42
C ALA A 22 -2.61 24.27 -27.50
N GLN A 23 -3.85 24.44 -27.98
CA GLN A 23 -5.08 24.22 -27.22
C GLN A 23 -5.12 22.88 -26.45
N PRO A 24 -4.83 21.71 -27.06
CA PRO A 24 -4.86 20.44 -26.33
C PRO A 24 -3.83 20.39 -25.18
N TYR A 25 -2.64 20.96 -25.37
CA TYR A 25 -1.60 20.99 -24.34
C TYR A 25 -1.97 21.92 -23.17
N VAL A 26 -2.55 23.08 -23.46
CA VAL A 26 -3.03 24.02 -22.43
C VAL A 26 -4.17 23.39 -21.64
N HIS A 27 -5.10 22.72 -22.31
CA HIS A 27 -6.20 22.03 -21.66
C HIS A 27 -5.68 20.91 -20.74
N GLN A 28 -4.82 20.03 -21.25
CA GLN A 28 -4.21 18.96 -20.46
C GLN A 28 -3.42 19.50 -19.26
N TRP A 29 -2.61 20.54 -19.45
CA TRP A 29 -1.87 21.18 -18.37
C TRP A 29 -2.81 21.74 -17.29
N TRP A 30 -3.91 22.39 -17.71
CA TRP A 30 -4.88 22.95 -16.78
C TRP A 30 -5.60 21.85 -15.99
N VAL A 31 -6.07 20.80 -16.68
CA VAL A 31 -6.74 19.65 -16.05
C VAL A 31 -5.84 18.96 -15.03
N ILE A 32 -4.58 18.69 -15.38
CA ILE A 32 -3.59 18.12 -14.45
C ILE A 32 -3.36 19.04 -13.24
N ARG A 33 -3.24 20.36 -13.48
CA ARG A 33 -3.01 21.34 -12.42
C ARG A 33 -4.19 21.47 -11.46
N THR A 34 -5.41 21.26 -11.95
CA THR A 34 -6.64 21.31 -11.13
C THR A 34 -7.06 19.95 -10.61
N ALA A 35 -6.38 18.87 -10.99
CA ALA A 35 -6.69 17.52 -10.54
C ALA A 35 -6.73 17.43 -9.01
N CYS A 36 -7.75 16.75 -8.48
CA CYS A 36 -8.01 16.65 -7.05
C CYS A 36 -8.00 18.03 -6.35
N ASP A 37 -8.70 19.00 -6.94
CA ASP A 37 -8.76 20.39 -6.48
C ASP A 37 -7.39 21.08 -6.37
N GLY A 38 -6.45 20.69 -7.24
CA GLY A 38 -5.09 21.22 -7.29
C GLY A 38 -4.19 20.78 -6.13
N THR A 39 -4.50 19.64 -5.51
CA THR A 39 -3.74 19.10 -4.38
C THR A 39 -2.65 18.12 -4.79
N LEU A 40 -2.68 17.63 -6.03
CA LEU A 40 -1.63 16.76 -6.55
C LEU A 40 -0.47 17.55 -7.19
N PRO A 41 0.78 17.07 -7.09
CA PRO A 41 1.90 17.68 -7.78
C PRO A 41 1.77 17.46 -9.29
N ALA A 42 1.57 18.54 -10.05
CA ALA A 42 1.36 18.45 -11.50
C ALA A 42 2.53 17.81 -12.27
N GLY A 43 3.75 17.87 -11.74
CA GLY A 43 4.92 17.17 -12.28
C GLY A 43 4.78 15.65 -12.10
N ALA A 44 4.58 15.20 -10.86
CA ALA A 44 4.38 13.79 -10.54
C ALA A 44 3.21 13.16 -11.31
N VAL A 45 2.05 13.84 -11.39
CA VAL A 45 0.92 13.35 -12.18
C VAL A 45 1.30 13.20 -13.65
N ARG A 46 2.09 14.13 -14.21
CA ARG A 46 2.56 14.03 -15.60
C ARG A 46 3.47 12.83 -15.82
N ASP A 47 4.37 12.56 -14.89
CA ASP A 47 5.33 11.46 -14.97
C ASP A 47 4.67 10.07 -14.88
N LEU A 48 3.43 10.01 -14.38
CA LEU A 48 2.64 8.77 -14.33
C LEU A 48 1.83 8.52 -15.61
N ILE A 49 1.54 9.57 -16.40
CA ILE A 49 0.80 9.46 -17.66
C ILE A 49 1.71 8.80 -18.71
N PRO A 50 1.27 7.69 -19.36
CA PRO A 50 2.00 7.13 -20.50
C PRO A 50 2.23 8.17 -21.61
N GLU A 51 3.35 8.09 -22.33
CA GLU A 51 3.77 9.14 -23.29
C GLU A 51 2.70 9.49 -24.34
N ASP A 52 1.92 8.50 -24.78
CA ASP A 52 0.87 8.67 -25.80
C ASP A 52 -0.53 8.92 -25.19
N ALA A 53 -0.68 8.85 -23.87
CA ALA A 53 -1.95 9.02 -23.19
C ALA A 53 -2.27 10.48 -22.88
N ARG A 54 -3.56 10.80 -22.84
CA ARG A 54 -4.06 12.15 -22.53
C ARG A 54 -5.10 12.10 -21.43
N VAL A 55 -4.98 12.99 -20.45
CA VAL A 55 -5.99 13.15 -19.40
C VAL A 55 -7.28 13.68 -20.02
N THR A 56 -8.38 12.99 -19.78
CA THR A 56 -9.71 13.34 -20.28
C THR A 56 -10.61 13.91 -19.19
N GLY A 57 -10.35 13.56 -17.93
CA GLY A 57 -11.20 13.94 -16.82
C GLY A 57 -10.51 13.84 -15.49
N THR A 58 -11.07 14.58 -14.54
CA THR A 58 -10.72 14.51 -13.12
C THR A 58 -12.01 14.63 -12.33
N GLU A 59 -12.25 13.70 -11.43
CA GLU A 59 -13.38 13.76 -10.51
C GLU A 59 -12.84 13.82 -9.10
N ALA A 60 -13.32 14.77 -8.30
CA ALA A 60 -12.96 14.88 -6.90
C ALA A 60 -14.23 15.16 -6.10
N GLY A 61 -14.37 14.48 -4.96
CA GLY A 61 -15.60 14.55 -4.19
C GLY A 61 -15.47 13.79 -2.89
N GLY A 62 -16.57 13.76 -2.13
CA GLY A 62 -16.64 13.10 -0.83
C GLY A 62 -17.43 13.93 0.15
N VAL A 63 -17.88 13.30 1.23
CA VAL A 63 -18.71 13.91 2.25
C VAL A 63 -17.97 13.87 3.57
N LYS A 64 -17.42 15.01 3.99
CA LYS A 64 -16.68 15.12 5.27
C LYS A 64 -17.44 14.54 6.47
N ALA A 65 -18.76 14.68 6.50
CA ALA A 65 -19.60 14.10 7.56
C ALA A 65 -19.66 12.56 7.53
N LEU A 66 -19.53 11.96 6.33
CA LEU A 66 -19.35 10.52 6.15
C LEU A 66 -17.87 10.12 6.24
N GLY A 67 -16.96 11.08 6.33
CA GLY A 67 -15.55 10.82 6.56
C GLY A 67 -14.82 10.28 5.33
N ASP A 68 -15.38 10.47 4.14
CA ASP A 68 -14.82 10.04 2.86
C ASP A 68 -14.32 11.23 2.03
N TYR A 69 -13.23 10.99 1.29
CA TYR A 69 -12.73 11.89 0.25
C TYR A 69 -12.08 11.07 -0.86
N GLY A 70 -12.46 11.34 -2.10
CA GLY A 70 -12.01 10.61 -3.27
C GLY A 70 -11.52 11.56 -4.37
N CYS A 71 -10.58 11.06 -5.17
CA CYS A 71 -10.17 11.66 -6.41
C CYS A 71 -9.82 10.60 -7.45
N GLU A 72 -10.34 10.76 -8.66
CA GLU A 72 -9.99 9.97 -9.82
C GLU A 72 -9.43 10.86 -10.93
N VAL A 73 -8.45 10.34 -11.66
CA VAL A 73 -7.94 10.96 -12.88
C VAL A 73 -8.08 9.95 -14.00
N THR A 74 -8.78 10.32 -15.07
CA THR A 74 -9.03 9.46 -16.23
C THR A 74 -8.22 9.91 -17.43
N VAL A 75 -7.82 8.94 -18.24
CA VAL A 75 -7.10 9.17 -19.49
C VAL A 75 -7.78 8.44 -20.65
N ALA A 76 -7.57 8.96 -21.86
CA ALA A 76 -8.13 8.42 -23.08
C ALA A 76 -7.62 6.99 -23.33
N GLY A 77 -8.53 6.09 -23.70
CA GLY A 77 -8.20 4.78 -24.24
C GLY A 77 -7.96 4.86 -25.76
N ASP A 78 -6.99 4.09 -26.27
CA ASP A 78 -6.59 4.21 -27.67
C ASP A 78 -7.64 3.67 -28.67
N HIS A 79 -8.60 2.83 -28.22
CA HIS A 79 -9.82 2.44 -28.95
C HIS A 79 -10.91 1.87 -28.00
N SER A 80 -10.79 2.14 -26.70
CA SER A 80 -11.67 1.64 -25.62
C SER A 80 -12.30 2.80 -24.86
N ALA A 81 -13.17 2.51 -23.90
CA ALA A 81 -13.58 3.51 -22.91
C ALA A 81 -12.35 4.11 -22.21
N ASP A 82 -12.47 5.36 -21.78
CA ASP A 82 -11.49 6.02 -20.90
C ASP A 82 -11.19 5.12 -19.69
N TRP A 83 -9.95 5.15 -19.23
CA TRP A 83 -9.50 4.35 -18.10
C TRP A 83 -8.95 5.23 -16.98
N ARG A 84 -9.05 4.74 -15.75
CA ARG A 84 -8.59 5.45 -14.55
C ARG A 84 -7.07 5.32 -14.43
N LEU A 85 -6.37 6.44 -14.56
CA LEU A 85 -4.94 6.52 -14.26
C LEU A 85 -4.70 6.51 -12.75
N LEU A 86 -5.44 7.33 -12.02
CA LEU A 86 -5.37 7.44 -10.56
C LEU A 86 -6.73 7.12 -9.95
N SER A 87 -6.72 6.36 -8.86
CA SER A 87 -7.88 6.04 -8.02
C SER A 87 -7.47 6.23 -6.57
N LEU A 88 -7.75 7.42 -6.04
CA LEU A 88 -7.28 7.87 -4.73
C LEU A 88 -8.48 8.02 -3.80
N TYR A 89 -8.50 7.28 -2.69
CA TYR A 89 -9.61 7.27 -1.76
C TYR A 89 -9.10 7.37 -0.32
N ALA A 90 -9.86 8.06 0.52
CA ALA A 90 -9.52 8.31 1.90
C ALA A 90 -10.76 8.13 2.79
N TYR A 91 -10.60 7.40 3.90
CA TYR A 91 -11.69 7.01 4.79
C TYR A 91 -11.31 7.20 6.25
N THR A 92 -12.21 7.80 7.03
CA THR A 92 -12.06 7.97 8.50
C THR A 92 -13.06 7.18 9.32
N GLN A 93 -14.06 6.57 8.68
CA GLN A 93 -14.99 5.66 9.33
C GLN A 93 -14.48 4.23 9.30
N ARG A 94 -14.66 3.53 10.41
CA ARG A 94 -14.21 2.14 10.57
C ARG A 94 -14.82 1.21 9.52
N ASP A 95 -16.11 1.31 9.26
CA ASP A 95 -16.79 0.37 8.35
C ASP A 95 -16.26 0.47 6.91
N ASP A 96 -15.90 1.68 6.46
CA ASP A 96 -15.25 1.88 5.18
C ASP A 96 -13.82 1.31 5.18
N GLN A 97 -13.06 1.53 6.25
CA GLN A 97 -11.71 0.99 6.40
C GLN A 97 -11.72 -0.54 6.37
N ASP A 98 -12.61 -1.16 7.14
CA ASP A 98 -12.78 -2.60 7.20
C ASP A 98 -13.16 -3.16 5.81
N ARG A 99 -14.00 -2.44 5.04
CA ARG A 99 -14.36 -2.84 3.67
C ARG A 99 -13.18 -2.77 2.71
N GLU A 100 -12.38 -1.70 2.74
CA GLU A 100 -11.22 -1.59 1.85
C GLU A 100 -10.14 -2.63 2.20
N PHE A 101 -9.91 -2.90 3.49
CA PHE A 101 -9.02 -3.98 3.91
C PHE A 101 -9.48 -5.37 3.45
N MET A 102 -10.79 -5.62 3.33
CA MET A 102 -11.27 -6.87 2.72
C MET A 102 -10.90 -7.00 1.25
N SER A 103 -10.92 -5.89 0.52
CA SER A 103 -10.54 -5.90 -0.90
C SER A 103 -9.05 -6.15 -1.07
N ALA A 104 -8.22 -5.65 -0.13
CA ALA A 104 -6.79 -5.90 -0.10
C ALA A 104 -6.44 -7.34 0.33
N PHE A 105 -7.24 -7.94 1.22
CA PHE A 105 -7.04 -9.27 1.81
C PHE A 105 -8.31 -10.13 1.72
N PRO A 106 -8.69 -10.64 0.53
CA PRO A 106 -9.96 -11.34 0.33
C PRO A 106 -10.02 -12.76 0.91
N GLU A 107 -8.88 -13.40 1.18
CA GLU A 107 -8.80 -14.79 1.64
C GLU A 107 -8.26 -14.92 3.07
N SER A 108 -7.05 -15.44 3.22
CA SER A 108 -6.40 -15.80 4.49
C SER A 108 -5.46 -14.71 5.02
N GLY A 109 -5.35 -13.58 4.31
CA GLY A 109 -4.48 -12.44 4.64
C GLY A 109 -2.99 -12.65 4.31
N PHE A 110 -2.66 -13.73 3.59
CA PHE A 110 -1.30 -14.04 3.08
C PHE A 110 -1.06 -13.51 1.66
N ASP A 111 -1.94 -12.64 1.15
CA ASP A 111 -1.70 -11.95 -0.11
C ASP A 111 -0.37 -11.21 -0.07
N SER A 112 0.40 -11.33 -1.16
CA SER A 112 1.71 -10.72 -1.27
C SER A 112 1.63 -9.21 -1.07
N GLN A 113 2.51 -8.71 -0.20
CA GLN A 113 2.54 -7.31 0.20
C GLN A 113 4.00 -6.88 0.39
N ALA A 114 4.28 -5.59 0.23
CA ALA A 114 5.59 -5.05 0.54
C ALA A 114 5.48 -3.96 1.59
N ALA A 115 6.42 -3.96 2.52
CA ALA A 115 6.66 -2.82 3.38
C ALA A 115 6.96 -1.57 2.54
N MET A 116 6.31 -0.45 2.87
CA MET A 116 6.75 0.85 2.35
C MET A 116 8.09 1.26 2.96
N PRO A 117 8.84 2.17 2.32
CA PRO A 117 10.04 2.78 2.90
C PRO A 117 9.81 3.37 4.29
N ASP A 118 10.89 3.39 5.09
CA ASP A 118 10.87 3.91 6.45
C ASP A 118 10.22 5.31 6.54
N GLY A 119 9.38 5.50 7.56
CA GLY A 119 8.64 6.74 7.78
C GLY A 119 7.26 6.80 7.12
N LEU A 120 6.91 5.85 6.25
CA LEU A 120 5.56 5.75 5.70
C LEU A 120 4.74 4.68 6.45
N PRO A 121 3.60 5.05 7.08
CA PRO A 121 2.77 4.13 7.84
C PRO A 121 1.82 3.35 6.93
N GLY A 122 2.37 2.43 6.14
CA GLY A 122 1.63 1.75 5.08
C GLY A 122 2.32 0.53 4.49
N PHE A 123 1.69 -0.05 3.48
CA PHE A 123 2.19 -1.17 2.70
C PHE A 123 1.77 -1.05 1.23
N VAL A 124 2.49 -1.73 0.34
CA VAL A 124 2.09 -1.91 -1.06
C VAL A 124 1.35 -3.25 -1.16
N SER A 125 0.12 -3.25 -1.65
CA SER A 125 -0.65 -4.48 -1.85
C SER A 125 -0.20 -5.25 -3.10
N ARG A 126 -0.65 -6.49 -3.26
CA ARG A 126 -0.47 -7.31 -4.48
C ARG A 126 -0.93 -6.64 -5.78
N PHE A 127 -1.76 -5.61 -5.68
CA PHE A 127 -2.27 -4.83 -6.82
C PHE A 127 -1.45 -3.55 -7.06
N GLY A 128 -0.25 -3.43 -6.48
CA GLY A 128 0.58 -2.23 -6.60
C GLY A 128 -0.03 -0.98 -5.96
N THR A 129 -1.08 -1.14 -5.15
CA THR A 129 -1.75 -0.01 -4.49
C THR A 129 -1.00 0.36 -3.22
N LEU A 130 -0.78 1.66 -3.03
CA LEU A 130 -0.15 2.21 -1.84
C LEU A 130 -1.23 2.45 -0.77
N GLU A 131 -1.23 1.62 0.28
CA GLU A 131 -2.18 1.67 1.39
C GLU A 131 -1.54 2.34 2.61
N PHE A 132 -2.11 3.45 3.10
CA PHE A 132 -1.61 4.16 4.28
C PHE A 132 -2.64 4.13 5.40
N LEU A 133 -2.21 3.87 6.65
CA LEU A 133 -3.07 3.93 7.82
C LEU A 133 -2.45 4.83 8.89
N LEU A 134 -3.06 5.99 9.11
CA LEU A 134 -2.56 7.01 10.04
C LEU A 134 -3.52 7.23 11.21
N PRO A 135 -3.04 7.55 12.42
CA PRO A 135 -3.90 8.03 13.48
C PRO A 135 -4.46 9.44 13.16
N CYS A 136 -5.71 9.71 13.56
CA CYS A 136 -6.38 11.00 13.43
C CYS A 136 -6.65 11.67 14.78
N PRO A 137 -5.64 12.29 15.42
CA PRO A 137 -5.78 12.85 16.76
C PRO A 137 -6.93 13.87 16.89
N ASP A 138 -7.16 14.70 15.87
CA ASP A 138 -8.17 15.77 15.92
C ASP A 138 -9.61 15.25 15.83
N LEU A 139 -9.81 14.03 15.31
CA LEU A 139 -11.13 13.37 15.31
C LEU A 139 -11.43 12.68 16.64
N GLY A 140 -10.46 12.64 17.55
CA GLY A 140 -10.60 12.00 18.85
C GLY A 140 -10.84 10.49 18.76
N LYS A 141 -11.67 9.99 19.67
CA LYS A 141 -11.94 8.57 19.81
C LYS A 141 -13.27 8.16 19.14
N ASP A 142 -13.36 6.91 18.72
CA ASP A 142 -14.61 6.31 18.27
C ASP A 142 -15.49 5.84 19.45
N ALA A 143 -16.63 5.23 19.13
CA ALA A 143 -17.60 4.76 20.13
C ALA A 143 -17.04 3.70 21.09
N ASP A 144 -15.99 2.99 20.68
CA ASP A 144 -15.31 1.97 21.48
C ASP A 144 -14.10 2.56 22.24
N GLY A 145 -13.91 3.88 22.20
CA GLY A 145 -12.83 4.58 22.90
C GLY A 145 -11.46 4.46 22.23
N ARG A 146 -11.41 3.99 20.97
CA ARG A 146 -10.18 3.83 20.19
C ARG A 146 -9.87 5.07 19.38
N GLN A 147 -8.60 5.29 19.08
CA GLN A 147 -8.17 6.40 18.25
C GLN A 147 -8.73 6.24 16.83
N ARG A 148 -9.47 7.23 16.33
CA ARG A 148 -9.89 7.24 14.91
C ARG A 148 -8.67 7.30 14.01
N LYS A 149 -8.77 6.68 12.84
CA LYS A 149 -7.69 6.57 11.85
C LYS A 149 -8.11 7.12 10.50
N LEU A 150 -7.14 7.39 9.64
CA LEU A 150 -7.28 7.71 8.24
C LEU A 150 -6.66 6.57 7.44
N LEU A 151 -7.48 5.81 6.72
CA LEU A 151 -7.02 4.92 5.67
C LEU A 151 -6.97 5.71 4.36
N VAL A 152 -5.88 5.57 3.62
CA VAL A 152 -5.77 6.08 2.26
C VAL A 152 -5.37 4.95 1.34
N HIS A 153 -6.21 4.73 0.34
CA HIS A 153 -5.98 3.86 -0.79
C HIS A 153 -5.51 4.73 -1.96
N ALA A 154 -4.25 4.56 -2.39
CA ALA A 154 -3.69 5.30 -3.51
C ALA A 154 -3.31 4.34 -4.64
N GLY A 155 -4.29 4.06 -5.51
CA GLY A 155 -4.13 3.26 -6.70
C GLY A 155 -3.60 4.09 -7.87
N VAL A 156 -2.53 3.60 -8.50
CA VAL A 156 -2.09 4.04 -9.83
C VAL A 156 -2.25 2.85 -10.76
N SER A 157 -2.89 3.06 -11.91
CA SER A 157 -3.16 1.97 -12.85
C SER A 157 -1.87 1.31 -13.36
N HIS A 158 -1.92 -0.01 -13.55
CA HIS A 158 -0.83 -0.81 -14.12
C HIS A 158 -0.52 -0.42 -15.57
N SER A 159 -1.51 0.08 -16.32
CA SER A 159 -1.29 0.66 -17.65
C SER A 159 -0.59 2.02 -17.59
N GLY A 160 -0.54 2.64 -16.41
CA GLY A 160 0.26 3.82 -16.11
C GLY A 160 1.65 3.46 -15.60
N SER A 161 2.49 4.47 -15.41
CA SER A 161 3.85 4.28 -14.90
C SER A 161 3.90 4.16 -13.36
N TRP A 162 3.09 3.28 -12.77
CA TRP A 162 2.92 3.19 -11.30
C TRP A 162 4.21 2.83 -10.54
N ARG A 163 5.20 2.23 -11.21
CA ARG A 163 6.52 1.94 -10.64
C ARG A 163 7.50 3.12 -10.66
N ARG A 164 7.03 4.34 -10.92
CA ARG A 164 7.87 5.55 -10.84
C ARG A 164 7.86 6.14 -9.42
N PRO A 165 8.91 6.85 -9.00
CA PRO A 165 8.92 7.58 -7.73
C PRO A 165 7.74 8.56 -7.58
N ALA A 166 7.26 9.09 -8.71
CA ALA A 166 6.08 9.95 -8.79
C ALA A 166 4.81 9.35 -8.13
N SER A 167 4.69 8.02 -8.05
CA SER A 167 3.57 7.37 -7.35
C SER A 167 3.53 7.70 -5.86
N TYR A 168 4.69 7.68 -5.19
CA TYR A 168 4.78 8.11 -3.80
C TYR A 168 4.53 9.61 -3.64
N GLU A 169 5.02 10.44 -4.57
CA GLU A 169 4.76 11.88 -4.53
C GLU A 169 3.26 12.20 -4.62
N VAL A 170 2.55 11.54 -5.55
CA VAL A 170 1.10 11.67 -5.70
C VAL A 170 0.38 11.15 -4.46
N ALA A 171 0.72 9.95 -3.99
CA ALA A 171 0.06 9.32 -2.86
C ALA A 171 0.24 10.12 -1.56
N VAL A 172 1.48 10.51 -1.22
CA VAL A 172 1.76 11.32 -0.02
C VAL A 172 1.08 12.69 -0.09
N SER A 173 1.09 13.35 -1.26
CA SER A 173 0.37 14.62 -1.41
C SER A 173 -1.14 14.45 -1.19
N PHE A 174 -1.71 13.36 -1.69
CA PHE A 174 -3.11 13.02 -1.45
C PHE A 174 -3.39 12.71 0.02
N VAL A 175 -2.55 11.91 0.70
CA VAL A 175 -2.68 11.62 2.15
C VAL A 175 -2.72 12.91 2.96
N ASN A 176 -1.76 13.82 2.72
CA ASN A 176 -1.66 15.09 3.43
C ASN A 176 -2.89 15.99 3.16
N SER A 177 -3.37 16.00 1.91
CA SER A 177 -4.58 16.72 1.50
C SER A 177 -5.84 16.16 2.17
N ALA A 178 -5.99 14.83 2.16
CA ALA A 178 -7.11 14.12 2.77
C ALA A 178 -7.15 14.35 4.28
N SER A 179 -6.01 14.25 4.97
CA SER A 179 -5.89 14.55 6.40
C SER A 179 -6.42 15.94 6.73
N LYS A 180 -6.00 16.96 5.96
CA LYS A 180 -6.46 18.35 6.15
C LYS A 180 -7.96 18.50 5.89
N ARG A 181 -8.49 17.91 4.81
CA ARG A 181 -9.90 18.05 4.41
C ARG A 181 -10.83 17.39 5.41
N LEU A 182 -10.49 16.16 5.80
CA LEU A 182 -11.28 15.38 6.75
C LEU A 182 -11.09 15.87 8.19
N GLY A 183 -10.08 16.71 8.45
CA GLY A 183 -9.78 17.21 9.80
C GLY A 183 -9.19 16.12 10.69
N CYS A 184 -8.40 15.23 10.10
CA CYS A 184 -7.77 14.10 10.77
C CYS A 184 -6.71 14.57 11.78
N GLY A 185 -5.94 15.61 11.45
CA GLY A 185 -4.84 16.08 12.29
C GLY A 185 -3.60 15.16 12.25
N ALA A 186 -3.51 14.25 11.29
CA ALA A 186 -2.33 13.41 11.12
C ALA A 186 -1.11 14.27 10.74
N GLU A 187 0.05 13.88 11.26
CA GLU A 187 1.33 14.50 10.93
C GLU A 187 1.60 14.39 9.42
N PRO A 188 2.02 15.48 8.75
CA PRO A 188 2.29 15.43 7.31
C PRO A 188 3.42 14.45 6.97
N LEU A 189 3.15 13.59 5.99
CA LEU A 189 4.14 12.66 5.46
C LEU A 189 5.03 13.35 4.42
N THR A 190 6.24 12.80 4.24
CA THR A 190 7.18 13.19 3.18
C THR A 190 7.39 12.02 2.24
N ALA A 191 7.31 12.27 0.92
CA ALA A 191 7.56 11.22 -0.07
C ALA A 191 9.06 10.87 -0.10
N PRO A 192 9.41 9.57 -0.20
CA PRO A 192 10.79 9.15 -0.34
C PRO A 192 11.38 9.63 -1.67
N GLU A 193 12.59 10.18 -1.62
CA GLU A 193 13.26 10.72 -2.81
C GLU A 193 13.78 9.61 -3.72
N GLY A 194 13.34 9.60 -4.98
CA GLY A 194 13.87 8.69 -6.02
C GLY A 194 13.57 7.21 -5.81
N VAL A 195 12.75 6.86 -4.81
CA VAL A 195 12.36 5.46 -4.52
C VAL A 195 11.09 5.13 -5.28
N SER A 196 11.12 4.03 -6.04
CA SER A 196 9.95 3.47 -6.72
C SER A 196 9.18 2.50 -5.81
N PRO A 197 7.85 2.38 -5.96
CA PRO A 197 7.10 1.28 -5.36
C PRO A 197 7.66 -0.09 -5.79
N VAL A 198 7.72 -1.00 -4.82
CA VAL A 198 8.02 -2.42 -5.05
C VAL A 198 6.76 -3.11 -5.55
N ASP A 199 6.91 -4.05 -6.47
CA ASP A 199 5.85 -4.96 -6.88
C ASP A 199 5.96 -6.27 -6.11
N PRO A 200 5.14 -6.50 -5.07
CA PRO A 200 5.25 -7.73 -4.29
C PRO A 200 4.80 -8.98 -5.05
N ALA A 201 4.15 -8.85 -6.22
CA ALA A 201 3.78 -9.98 -7.05
C ALA A 201 4.88 -10.35 -8.07
N ASP A 202 5.57 -9.35 -8.62
CA ASP A 202 6.51 -9.55 -9.74
C ASP A 202 7.99 -9.34 -9.39
N ASP A 203 8.33 -8.57 -8.34
CA ASP A 203 9.72 -8.33 -7.98
C ASP A 203 10.35 -9.53 -7.27
N GLU A 204 11.63 -9.77 -7.54
CA GLU A 204 12.40 -10.78 -6.81
C GLU A 204 12.51 -10.41 -5.31
N PRO A 205 12.17 -11.34 -4.39
CA PRO A 205 12.29 -11.12 -2.96
C PRO A 205 13.71 -10.73 -2.55
N LYS A 206 13.84 -9.70 -1.69
CA LYS A 206 15.14 -9.22 -1.21
C LYS A 206 15.60 -10.04 -0.02
N THR A 207 15.95 -11.28 -0.29
CA THR A 207 16.29 -12.22 0.78
C THR A 207 17.67 -11.97 1.39
N VAL A 208 17.77 -12.15 2.70
CA VAL A 208 19.02 -12.14 3.45
C VAL A 208 19.21 -13.45 4.22
N PRO A 209 20.46 -13.88 4.49
CA PRO A 209 20.70 -14.99 5.40
C PRO A 209 20.19 -14.68 6.81
N LEU A 210 19.72 -15.70 7.55
CA LEU A 210 19.24 -15.53 8.94
C LEU A 210 20.24 -14.81 9.84
N ALA A 211 21.54 -15.07 9.68
CA ALA A 211 22.58 -14.44 10.48
C ALA A 211 22.62 -12.90 10.31
N SER A 212 22.27 -12.41 9.12
CA SER A 212 22.26 -10.99 8.76
C SER A 212 20.94 -10.30 9.14
N ALA A 213 19.90 -11.05 9.50
CA ALA A 213 18.58 -10.52 9.78
C ALA A 213 18.36 -10.10 11.25
N ARG A 214 19.35 -10.27 12.13
CA ARG A 214 19.21 -10.07 13.60
C ARG A 214 18.67 -8.69 13.99
N ASP A 215 19.05 -7.65 13.25
CA ASP A 215 18.65 -6.27 13.52
C ASP A 215 17.39 -5.84 12.77
N THR A 216 16.65 -6.80 12.19
CA THR A 216 15.42 -6.56 11.42
C THR A 216 14.17 -6.95 12.20
N ALA A 217 13.00 -6.58 11.67
CA ALA A 217 11.69 -7.00 12.14
C ALA A 217 11.53 -8.52 12.32
N CYS A 218 12.30 -9.30 11.55
CA CYS A 218 12.27 -10.75 11.50
C CYS A 218 13.48 -11.40 12.19
N GLY A 219 14.30 -10.61 12.92
CA GLY A 219 15.51 -11.08 13.58
C GLY A 219 15.30 -12.12 14.69
N TRP A 220 14.07 -12.21 15.22
CA TRP A 220 13.66 -13.25 16.17
C TRP A 220 13.95 -14.66 15.67
N LEU A 221 13.89 -14.87 14.34
CA LEU A 221 14.08 -16.17 13.72
C LEU A 221 15.51 -16.71 13.90
N ALA A 222 16.50 -15.82 14.03
CA ALA A 222 17.89 -16.20 14.29
C ALA A 222 18.10 -16.89 15.66
N GLY A 223 17.17 -16.68 16.60
CA GLY A 223 17.15 -17.32 17.93
C GLY A 223 16.13 -18.45 18.07
N ALA A 224 15.34 -18.73 17.03
CA ALA A 224 14.18 -19.61 17.12
C ALA A 224 14.51 -21.11 16.95
N GLY A 225 15.79 -21.47 16.85
CA GLY A 225 16.24 -22.86 16.80
C GLY A 225 15.79 -23.62 15.56
N LEU A 226 15.88 -23.00 14.38
CA LEU A 226 15.67 -23.69 13.11
C LEU A 226 16.79 -24.71 12.84
N PRO A 227 16.45 -25.87 12.23
CA PRO A 227 17.46 -26.83 11.80
C PRO A 227 18.29 -26.24 10.66
N ASP A 228 19.61 -26.41 10.70
CA ASP A 228 20.53 -25.93 9.65
C ASP A 228 20.30 -24.45 9.24
N PRO A 229 20.58 -23.49 10.14
CA PRO A 229 20.25 -22.07 9.95
C PRO A 229 20.92 -21.43 8.70
N THR A 230 21.92 -22.07 8.10
CA THR A 230 22.61 -21.57 6.91
C THR A 230 21.83 -21.76 5.61
N HIS A 231 20.81 -22.62 5.60
CA HIS A 231 20.02 -22.92 4.41
C HIS A 231 18.77 -22.05 4.26
N TRP A 232 18.49 -21.22 5.26
CA TRP A 232 17.31 -20.38 5.32
C TRP A 232 17.62 -18.97 4.87
N LYS A 233 16.76 -18.48 3.99
CA LYS A 233 16.75 -17.11 3.52
C LYS A 233 15.47 -16.43 3.99
N LEU A 234 15.59 -15.16 4.33
CA LEU A 234 14.52 -14.38 4.92
C LEU A 234 14.27 -13.14 4.07
N ASP A 235 13.04 -12.96 3.62
CA ASP A 235 12.55 -11.68 3.12
C ASP A 235 11.79 -10.95 4.24
N VAL A 236 12.11 -9.67 4.43
CA VAL A 236 11.58 -8.86 5.52
C VAL A 236 10.59 -7.86 4.94
N GLN A 237 9.31 -8.15 5.11
CA GLN A 237 8.20 -7.35 4.57
C GLN A 237 7.43 -6.62 5.69
N LEU A 238 8.12 -6.26 6.78
CA LEU A 238 7.49 -5.68 7.97
C LEU A 238 8.28 -4.47 8.52
N THR A 239 7.59 -3.35 8.71
CA THR A 239 8.13 -2.15 9.40
C THR A 239 7.38 -1.91 10.71
N ASP A 240 7.90 -0.98 11.53
CA ASP A 240 7.23 -0.54 12.76
C ASP A 240 5.93 0.23 12.50
N ALA A 241 5.86 0.94 11.38
CA ALA A 241 4.76 1.85 11.07
C ALA A 241 3.65 1.19 10.24
N ALA A 242 3.93 0.07 9.56
CA ALA A 242 2.95 -0.58 8.69
C ALA A 242 1.79 -1.21 9.49
N PRO A 243 0.54 -1.15 9.00
CA PRO A 243 -0.61 -1.79 9.65
C PRO A 243 -0.62 -3.32 9.48
N THR A 244 0.21 -3.84 8.59
CA THR A 244 0.38 -5.25 8.26
C THR A 244 1.80 -5.47 7.74
N GLY A 245 2.27 -6.70 7.77
CA GLY A 245 3.53 -7.09 7.15
C GLY A 245 3.90 -8.53 7.53
N GLY A 246 5.02 -9.00 6.99
CA GLY A 246 5.42 -10.38 7.20
C GLY A 246 6.92 -10.65 7.17
N CYS A 247 7.23 -11.92 7.40
CA CYS A 247 8.54 -12.52 7.31
C CYS A 247 8.41 -13.78 6.46
N ASP A 248 8.94 -13.75 5.24
CA ASP A 248 8.86 -14.90 4.34
C ASP A 248 10.18 -15.66 4.41
N VAL A 249 10.09 -16.94 4.69
CA VAL A 249 11.24 -17.80 5.00
C VAL A 249 11.33 -18.88 3.95
N THR A 250 12.40 -18.89 3.16
CA THR A 250 12.59 -19.83 2.05
C THR A 250 13.80 -20.74 2.26
N ILE A 251 13.71 -21.98 1.77
CA ILE A 251 14.79 -22.98 1.81
C ILE A 251 15.47 -23.08 0.43
N GLY A 252 16.76 -22.76 0.36
CA GLY A 252 17.57 -22.94 -0.85
C GLY A 252 17.29 -21.97 -2.02
N ASP A 253 17.98 -22.19 -3.14
CA ASP A 253 17.94 -21.35 -4.38
C ASP A 253 17.02 -21.90 -5.47
N VAL A 254 16.36 -23.04 -5.25
CA VAL A 254 15.71 -23.81 -6.32
C VAL A 254 14.21 -23.84 -6.11
N ALA A 255 13.49 -23.05 -6.89
CA ALA A 255 12.08 -23.30 -7.15
C ALA A 255 11.96 -24.71 -7.74
N THR A 256 11.49 -25.66 -6.94
CA THR A 256 11.08 -26.96 -7.48
C THR A 256 9.78 -26.77 -8.26
N ASN A 257 9.34 -27.78 -9.00
CA ASN A 257 8.12 -27.75 -9.83
C ASN A 257 6.79 -27.48 -9.05
N GLY A 258 6.87 -27.09 -7.76
CA GLY A 258 5.78 -26.63 -6.91
C GLY A 258 6.07 -25.34 -6.12
N GLY A 259 7.10 -24.56 -6.48
CA GLY A 259 7.55 -23.37 -5.75
C GLY A 259 8.67 -23.66 -4.73
N PRO A 260 9.31 -22.63 -4.16
CA PRO A 260 10.24 -22.80 -3.04
C PRO A 260 9.49 -23.28 -1.79
N GLU A 261 10.05 -24.26 -1.07
CA GLU A 261 9.53 -24.64 0.25
C GLU A 261 9.83 -23.54 1.26
N GLY A 262 8.87 -23.23 2.13
CA GLY A 262 9.00 -22.09 3.01
C GLY A 262 7.92 -21.95 4.08
N MET A 263 8.05 -20.88 4.84
CA MET A 263 7.12 -20.48 5.89
C MET A 263 6.87 -18.97 5.76
N ASP A 264 5.61 -18.60 5.81
CA ASP A 264 5.18 -17.21 5.73
C ASP A 264 4.57 -16.84 7.09
N PHE A 265 5.15 -15.82 7.72
CA PHE A 265 4.67 -15.27 8.98
C PHE A 265 4.06 -13.91 8.70
N VAL A 266 2.82 -13.69 9.15
CA VAL A 266 2.09 -12.45 8.90
C VAL A 266 1.56 -11.85 10.19
N ALA A 267 1.64 -10.53 10.29
CA ALA A 267 1.10 -9.77 11.41
C ALA A 267 0.12 -8.72 10.90
N TRP A 268 -1.06 -8.64 11.49
CA TRP A 268 -2.10 -7.66 11.18
C TRP A 268 -2.47 -6.86 12.43
N PHE A 269 -2.44 -5.53 12.33
CA PHE A 269 -2.64 -4.62 13.47
C PHE A 269 -3.89 -3.76 13.28
N GLY A 270 -4.92 -4.03 14.06
CA GLY A 270 -6.21 -3.32 14.06
C GLY A 270 -7.39 -4.28 14.06
N ASP A 271 -8.57 -3.81 14.50
CA ASP A 271 -9.74 -4.68 14.66
C ASP A 271 -10.30 -5.29 13.35
N TRP A 272 -9.93 -4.73 12.20
CA TRP A 272 -10.21 -5.31 10.88
C TRP A 272 -9.63 -6.73 10.75
N SER A 273 -8.51 -7.01 11.43
CA SER A 273 -7.82 -8.31 11.41
C SER A 273 -8.63 -9.45 12.03
N ASN A 274 -9.63 -9.16 12.89
CA ASN A 274 -10.47 -10.20 13.49
C ASN A 274 -11.15 -11.09 12.44
N ARG A 275 -11.42 -10.53 11.26
CA ARG A 275 -12.11 -11.25 10.17
C ARG A 275 -11.21 -12.31 9.55
N LEU A 276 -9.91 -12.05 9.46
CA LEU A 276 -8.91 -12.97 8.91
C LEU A 276 -8.76 -14.25 9.74
N VAL A 277 -9.03 -14.17 11.05
CA VAL A 277 -8.97 -15.33 11.96
C VAL A 277 -10.34 -15.93 12.30
N SER A 278 -11.44 -15.22 12.03
CA SER A 278 -12.80 -15.65 12.39
C SER A 278 -13.57 -16.37 11.26
N GLY A 279 -13.00 -16.52 10.06
CA GLY A 279 -13.61 -17.17 8.87
C GLY A 279 -14.01 -18.65 9.02
N ASN A 280 -14.44 -19.34 7.96
CA ASN A 280 -14.70 -20.79 8.05
C ASN A 280 -13.39 -21.60 8.05
N ASP A 281 -13.38 -22.81 8.61
CA ASP A 281 -12.15 -23.64 8.81
C ASP A 281 -11.33 -23.90 7.53
N SER A 282 -11.89 -23.74 6.33
CA SER A 282 -11.18 -23.90 5.05
C SER A 282 -10.40 -22.66 4.58
N GLU A 283 -10.70 -21.48 5.12
CA GLU A 283 -10.08 -20.19 4.74
C GLU A 283 -9.22 -19.61 5.86
N ARG A 284 -9.30 -20.18 7.06
CA ARG A 284 -8.50 -19.76 8.22
C ARG A 284 -7.04 -20.19 8.07
N PRO A 285 -6.09 -19.33 8.46
CA PRO A 285 -4.72 -19.77 8.70
C PRO A 285 -4.69 -20.95 9.67
N SER A 286 -3.85 -21.94 9.37
CA SER A 286 -3.81 -23.19 10.16
C SER A 286 -3.27 -23.02 11.58
N LEU A 287 -2.53 -21.94 11.84
CA LEU A 287 -1.99 -21.57 13.14
C LEU A 287 -2.08 -20.05 13.32
N THR A 288 -2.76 -19.62 14.38
CA THR A 288 -2.98 -18.20 14.70
C THR A 288 -2.55 -17.87 16.13
N ALA A 289 -2.23 -16.61 16.36
CA ALA A 289 -2.04 -16.02 17.68
C ALA A 289 -2.70 -14.65 17.70
N SER A 290 -3.11 -14.19 18.88
CA SER A 290 -3.78 -12.91 19.06
C SER A 290 -3.15 -12.12 20.20
N ALA A 291 -3.23 -10.79 20.11
CA ALA A 291 -2.84 -9.86 21.16
C ALA A 291 -3.67 -8.57 21.07
N ARG A 292 -3.42 -7.63 21.99
CA ARG A 292 -3.98 -6.27 21.93
C ARG A 292 -2.90 -5.21 21.83
N CYS A 293 -2.94 -4.41 20.77
CA CYS A 293 -2.04 -3.29 20.52
C CYS A 293 -2.83 -1.99 20.57
N ALA A 294 -2.44 -1.05 21.45
CA ALA A 294 -3.16 0.22 21.64
C ALA A 294 -4.69 0.07 21.87
N GLY A 295 -5.12 -1.06 22.45
CA GLY A 295 -6.54 -1.38 22.71
C GLY A 295 -7.25 -2.11 21.56
N GLU A 296 -6.65 -2.20 20.38
CA GLU A 296 -7.18 -2.91 19.22
C GLU A 296 -6.65 -4.34 19.13
N ALA A 297 -7.38 -5.21 18.41
CA ALA A 297 -6.90 -6.54 18.07
C ALA A 297 -5.63 -6.47 17.22
N ALA A 298 -4.72 -7.40 17.48
CA ALA A 298 -3.64 -7.75 16.58
C ALA A 298 -3.63 -9.27 16.44
N HIS A 299 -3.54 -9.74 15.21
CA HIS A 299 -3.49 -11.16 14.89
C HIS A 299 -2.20 -11.50 14.16
N PHE A 300 -1.71 -12.69 14.43
CA PHE A 300 -0.50 -13.24 13.84
C PHE A 300 -0.83 -14.61 13.28
N ALA A 301 -0.27 -14.95 12.13
CA ALA A 301 -0.47 -16.27 11.56
C ALA A 301 0.82 -16.81 10.94
N LEU A 302 0.82 -18.13 10.77
CA LEU A 302 1.87 -18.89 10.11
C LEU A 302 1.24 -19.80 9.06
N ASP A 303 1.66 -19.65 7.81
CA ASP A 303 1.49 -20.68 6.79
C ASP A 303 2.84 -21.31 6.43
N ALA A 304 2.84 -22.59 6.12
CA ALA A 304 4.07 -23.33 5.91
C ALA A 304 3.84 -24.55 5.02
N SER A 305 4.79 -24.81 4.12
CA SER A 305 4.80 -26.03 3.31
C SER A 305 4.65 -27.28 4.20
N LYS A 306 3.98 -28.31 3.67
CA LYS A 306 3.58 -29.50 4.46
C LYS A 306 4.78 -30.30 4.98
N ASP A 307 5.82 -30.43 4.17
CA ASP A 307 6.92 -31.38 4.39
C ASP A 307 8.28 -30.70 4.60
N ILE A 308 8.32 -29.63 5.41
CA ILE A 308 9.57 -28.95 5.75
C ILE A 308 10.44 -29.82 6.67
N PRO A 309 11.67 -30.19 6.26
CA PRO A 309 12.56 -31.02 7.08
C PRO A 309 12.86 -30.38 8.44
N GLY A 310 12.58 -31.12 9.52
CA GLY A 310 12.85 -30.69 10.89
C GLY A 310 11.91 -29.61 11.44
N VAL A 311 10.83 -29.28 10.73
CA VAL A 311 9.80 -28.33 11.18
C VAL A 311 8.43 -29.02 11.21
N ASP A 312 8.18 -29.77 12.27
CA ASP A 312 6.89 -30.41 12.51
C ASP A 312 5.83 -29.42 13.04
N ARG A 313 4.61 -29.88 13.28
CA ARG A 313 3.52 -29.03 13.82
C ARG A 313 3.87 -28.39 15.17
N ALA A 314 4.60 -29.09 16.04
CA ALA A 314 4.99 -28.55 17.33
C ALA A 314 6.00 -27.40 17.15
N LYS A 315 6.96 -27.58 16.24
CA LYS A 315 7.92 -26.53 15.88
C LYS A 315 7.25 -25.34 15.20
N LYS A 316 6.30 -25.55 14.28
CA LYS A 316 5.50 -24.47 13.67
C LYS A 316 4.81 -23.62 14.74
N ARG A 317 4.21 -24.24 15.77
CA ARG A 317 3.59 -23.52 16.89
C ARG A 317 4.60 -22.75 17.75
N GLU A 318 5.78 -23.33 17.99
CA GLU A 318 6.87 -22.65 18.70
C GLU A 318 7.35 -21.41 17.93
N LEU A 319 7.53 -21.54 16.61
CA LEU A 319 7.93 -20.45 15.72
C LEU A 319 6.87 -19.34 15.68
N LEU A 320 5.60 -19.67 15.54
CA LEU A 320 4.51 -18.68 15.59
C LEU A 320 4.50 -17.93 16.93
N ARG A 321 4.69 -18.64 18.06
CA ARG A 321 4.79 -17.99 19.37
C ARG A 321 5.98 -17.05 19.44
N ALA A 322 7.13 -17.44 18.92
CA ALA A 322 8.33 -16.60 18.90
C ALA A 322 8.13 -15.35 18.04
N PHE A 323 7.54 -15.50 16.85
CA PHE A 323 7.16 -14.39 15.98
C PHE A 323 6.21 -13.41 16.69
N ALA A 324 5.09 -13.91 17.21
CA ALA A 324 4.09 -13.09 17.87
C ALA A 324 4.64 -12.39 19.11
N ALA A 325 5.47 -13.08 19.92
CA ALA A 325 6.12 -12.47 21.08
C ALA A 325 7.05 -11.31 20.68
N ALA A 326 7.84 -11.48 19.62
CA ALA A 326 8.72 -10.43 19.12
C ALA A 326 7.93 -9.20 18.62
N GLN A 327 6.83 -9.41 17.89
CA GLN A 327 6.00 -8.29 17.43
C GLN A 327 5.24 -7.60 18.58
N VAL A 328 4.77 -8.37 19.56
CA VAL A 328 4.12 -7.84 20.76
C VAL A 328 5.07 -6.97 21.57
N GLU A 329 6.30 -7.42 21.77
CA GLU A 329 7.33 -6.63 22.45
C GLU A 329 7.66 -5.35 21.68
N ARG A 330 7.93 -5.48 20.38
CA ARG A 330 8.30 -4.36 19.50
C ARG A 330 7.26 -3.25 19.47
N ARG A 331 5.96 -3.60 19.49
CA ARG A 331 4.84 -2.64 19.43
C ARG A 331 4.19 -2.33 20.78
N GLY A 332 4.73 -2.85 21.88
CA GLY A 332 4.18 -2.62 23.22
C GLY A 332 2.75 -3.15 23.39
N CYS A 333 2.44 -4.28 22.75
CA CYS A 333 1.15 -4.94 22.85
C CYS A 333 1.03 -5.78 24.13
N THR A 334 -0.17 -6.26 24.44
CA THR A 334 -0.46 -7.02 25.66
C THR A 334 -1.38 -8.20 25.38
N GLY A 335 -1.44 -9.16 26.31
CA GLY A 335 -2.39 -10.28 26.25
C GLY A 335 -2.16 -11.24 25.08
N LEU A 336 -0.90 -11.64 24.85
CA LEU A 336 -0.57 -12.62 23.81
C LEU A 336 -1.17 -13.99 24.14
N GLU A 337 -2.00 -14.50 23.23
CA GLU A 337 -2.58 -15.84 23.24
C GLU A 337 -2.23 -16.54 21.93
N VAL A 338 -1.90 -17.84 21.99
CA VAL A 338 -1.56 -18.63 20.79
C VAL A 338 -2.58 -19.75 20.67
N ASP A 339 -3.32 -19.76 19.56
CA ASP A 339 -4.33 -20.76 19.28
C ASP A 339 -3.66 -22.08 18.85
N ALA A 340 -4.26 -23.20 19.25
CA ALA A 340 -3.67 -24.54 19.16
C ALA A 340 -4.09 -25.33 17.90
#